data_AF-A0A8S3RQD5-F1
#
_entry.id   AF-A0A8S3RQD5-F1
#
_cell.length_a   1.000
_cell.length_b   1.000
_cell.length_c   1.000
_cell.angle_alpha   90.00
_cell.angle_beta   90.00
_cell.angle_gamma   90.00
#
_symmetry.space_group_name_H-M   'P 1'
#
loop_
_entity.id
_entity.type
_entity.pdbx_description
1 polymer ?
#
loop_
_entity_poly.entity_id
_entity_poly.type
_entity_poly.pdbx_seq_one_letter_code
_entity_poly.pdbx_strand_id
1 'polypeptide(L)'
;MMTHLVISADDRRDIEHYPRQDDQNKALLDIVIKRREPAYSVFVDGLRNYGYEDIANDLKCDFSPSQTSASAKTKGLSVWNFPLYKVRLQKNYLKVITDIQHENIVDHLISKEVLSVDDGKKIESGKTPQEKNRNLMDMLLRKNEQGFNEFLKALRKDSIYADLAEQIEKTEVTSTDMATLHKCSK
;
A
#
# COMPACT_ATOMS: atom_id res chain seq x y z
N MET A 1 10.04 -12.02 -37.53
CA MET A 1 10.37 -12.29 -36.10
C MET A 1 9.08 -12.75 -35.42
N MET A 2 9.13 -13.89 -34.74
CA MET A 2 7.96 -14.63 -34.26
C MET A 2 7.57 -14.10 -32.88
N THR A 3 6.53 -13.28 -32.78
CA THR A 3 5.97 -12.87 -31.48
C THR A 3 5.34 -14.10 -30.84
N HIS A 4 5.99 -14.68 -29.83
CA HIS A 4 5.37 -15.69 -28.98
C HIS A 4 4.06 -15.12 -28.43
N LEU A 5 2.91 -15.68 -28.83
CA LEU A 5 1.61 -15.28 -28.27
C LEU A 5 1.59 -15.65 -26.78
N VAL A 6 1.90 -14.68 -25.92
CA VAL A 6 1.82 -14.87 -24.46
C VAL A 6 0.38 -14.73 -23.95
N ILE A 7 -0.51 -14.16 -24.76
CA ILE A 7 -1.96 -14.04 -24.51
C ILE A 7 -2.66 -15.05 -25.43
N SER A 8 -3.45 -15.96 -24.85
CA SER A 8 -4.22 -16.96 -25.60
C SER A 8 -5.31 -16.28 -26.43
N ALA A 9 -5.77 -16.94 -27.50
CA ALA A 9 -6.97 -16.52 -28.21
C ALA A 9 -8.21 -16.48 -27.30
N ASP A 10 -8.23 -17.29 -26.25
CA ASP A 10 -9.29 -17.27 -25.22
C ASP A 10 -9.22 -16.00 -24.37
N ASP A 11 -8.04 -15.68 -23.84
CA ASP A 11 -7.83 -14.45 -23.05
C ASP A 11 -8.20 -13.20 -23.85
N ARG A 12 -7.88 -13.19 -25.16
CA ARG A 12 -8.24 -12.09 -26.05
C ARG A 12 -9.75 -11.92 -26.15
N ARG A 13 -10.49 -13.02 -26.31
CA ARG A 13 -11.97 -12.98 -26.33
C ARG A 13 -12.53 -12.51 -24.99
N ASP A 14 -11.92 -12.92 -23.89
CA ASP A 14 -12.32 -12.50 -22.54
C ASP A 14 -12.07 -11.01 -22.30
N ILE A 15 -10.97 -10.46 -22.83
CA ILE A 15 -10.69 -9.01 -22.77
C ILE A 15 -11.70 -8.26 -23.66
N GLU A 16 -11.84 -8.66 -24.93
CA GLU A 16 -12.71 -7.99 -25.90
C GLU A 16 -14.21 -8.09 -25.55
N HIS A 17 -14.58 -9.01 -24.65
CA HIS A 17 -15.95 -9.14 -24.15
C HIS A 17 -16.39 -7.93 -23.31
N TYR A 18 -15.46 -7.18 -22.70
CA TYR A 18 -15.81 -6.01 -21.92
C TYR A 18 -16.13 -4.80 -22.82
N PRO A 19 -17.24 -4.08 -22.58
CA PRO A 19 -17.67 -2.99 -23.46
C PRO A 19 -16.92 -1.67 -23.24
N ARG A 20 -16.20 -1.51 -22.11
CA ARG A 20 -15.48 -0.28 -21.78
C ARG A 20 -13.97 -0.50 -21.82
N GLN A 21 -13.26 0.48 -22.35
CA GLN A 21 -11.80 0.44 -22.48
C GLN A 21 -11.09 0.23 -21.13
N ASP A 22 -11.58 0.86 -20.05
CA ASP A 22 -10.95 0.72 -18.73
C ASP A 22 -11.08 -0.71 -18.17
N ASP A 23 -12.22 -1.36 -18.43
CA ASP A 23 -12.47 -2.74 -18.03
C ASP A 23 -11.64 -3.72 -18.88
N GLN A 24 -11.49 -3.43 -20.18
CA GLN A 24 -10.58 -4.17 -21.07
C GLN A 24 -9.11 -4.05 -20.61
N ASN A 25 -8.67 -2.83 -20.30
CA ASN A 25 -7.32 -2.55 -19.82
C ASN A 25 -7.04 -3.26 -18.49
N LYS A 26 -8.03 -3.28 -17.59
CA LYS A 26 -7.95 -4.00 -16.32
C LYS A 26 -7.84 -5.51 -16.52
N ALA A 27 -8.68 -6.09 -17.38
CA ALA A 27 -8.62 -7.52 -17.70
C ALA A 27 -7.26 -7.90 -18.31
N LEU A 28 -6.73 -7.07 -19.21
CA LEU A 28 -5.41 -7.24 -19.81
C LEU A 28 -4.30 -7.25 -18.74
N LEU A 29 -4.31 -6.27 -17.82
CA LEU A 29 -3.33 -6.19 -16.72
C LEU A 29 -3.44 -7.41 -15.79
N ASP A 30 -4.65 -7.83 -15.44
CA ASP A 30 -4.88 -9.01 -14.59
C ASP A 30 -4.30 -10.29 -15.22
N ILE A 31 -4.42 -10.46 -16.55
CA ILE A 31 -3.85 -11.58 -17.29
C ILE A 31 -2.32 -11.53 -17.30
N VAL A 32 -1.74 -10.35 -17.57
CA VAL A 32 -0.28 -10.14 -17.57
C VAL A 32 0.32 -10.42 -16.18
N ILE A 33 -0.33 -9.96 -15.12
CA ILE A 33 0.07 -10.21 -13.72
C ILE A 33 -0.02 -11.70 -13.38
N LYS A 34 -1.10 -12.37 -13.81
CA LYS A 34 -1.32 -13.81 -13.54
C LYS A 34 -0.29 -14.71 -14.22
N ARG A 35 0.21 -14.33 -15.40
CA ARG A 35 1.14 -15.13 -16.21
C ARG A 35 2.63 -14.88 -15.93
N ARG A 36 2.98 -13.90 -15.08
CA ARG A 36 4.35 -13.55 -14.61
C ARG A 36 5.32 -13.13 -15.73
N GLU A 37 6.60 -12.96 -15.37
CA GLU A 37 7.78 -12.51 -16.15
C GLU A 37 7.68 -12.55 -17.69
N PRO A 38 7.47 -13.70 -18.37
CA PRO A 38 7.46 -13.73 -19.83
C PRO A 38 6.28 -12.97 -20.45
N ALA A 39 5.17 -12.79 -19.72
CA ALA A 39 4.03 -11.98 -20.17
C ALA A 39 4.27 -10.48 -19.95
N TYR A 40 5.00 -10.13 -18.90
CA TYR A 40 5.28 -8.75 -18.55
C TYR A 40 6.25 -8.10 -19.55
N SER A 41 7.35 -8.79 -19.88
CA SER A 41 8.32 -8.30 -20.86
C SER A 41 7.67 -8.09 -22.24
N VAL A 42 6.88 -9.06 -22.70
CA VAL A 42 6.15 -8.98 -23.98
C VAL A 42 5.09 -7.88 -23.97
N PHE A 43 4.45 -7.62 -22.82
CA PHE A 43 3.53 -6.50 -22.67
C PHE A 43 4.24 -5.14 -22.78
N VAL A 44 5.37 -4.98 -22.08
CA VAL A 44 6.19 -3.76 -22.14
C VAL A 44 6.76 -3.54 -23.54
N ASP A 45 7.22 -4.59 -24.21
CA ASP A 45 7.66 -4.53 -25.60
C ASP A 45 6.52 -4.17 -26.56
N GLY A 46 5.32 -4.70 -26.30
CA GLY A 46 4.09 -4.32 -26.99
C GLY A 46 3.85 -2.81 -26.87
N LEU A 47 3.87 -2.26 -25.65
CA LEU A 47 3.67 -0.84 -25.42
C LEU A 47 4.66 0.02 -26.22
N ARG A 48 5.95 -0.36 -26.26
CA ARG A 48 6.96 0.34 -27.10
C ARG A 48 6.61 0.28 -28.58
N ASN A 49 6.26 -0.90 -29.09
CA ASN A 49 5.96 -1.10 -30.51
C ASN A 49 4.71 -0.34 -30.98
N TYR A 50 3.78 -0.04 -30.07
CA TYR A 50 2.57 0.73 -30.36
C TYR A 50 2.66 2.21 -29.95
N GLY A 51 3.87 2.71 -29.65
CA GLY A 51 4.12 4.14 -29.40
C GLY A 51 3.81 4.64 -27.99
N TYR A 52 3.54 3.73 -27.04
CA TYR A 52 3.37 4.04 -25.62
C TYR A 52 4.70 3.96 -24.88
N GLU A 53 5.74 4.60 -25.41
CA GLU A 53 7.10 4.52 -24.87
C GLU A 53 7.23 5.07 -23.46
N ASP A 54 6.51 6.16 -23.13
CA ASP A 54 6.51 6.76 -21.81
C ASP A 54 6.01 5.76 -20.76
N ILE A 55 4.85 5.14 -21.04
CA ILE A 55 4.24 4.12 -20.17
C ILE A 55 5.15 2.88 -20.09
N ALA A 56 5.75 2.47 -21.20
CA ALA A 56 6.67 1.34 -21.23
C ALA A 56 7.97 1.58 -20.47
N ASN A 57 8.45 2.83 -20.40
CA ASN A 57 9.62 3.22 -19.63
C ASN A 57 9.30 3.26 -18.14
N ASP A 58 8.13 3.80 -17.77
CA ASP A 58 7.65 3.83 -16.38
C ASP A 58 7.47 2.41 -15.80
N LEU A 59 7.01 1.46 -16.63
CA LEU A 59 6.82 0.07 -16.24
C LEU A 59 8.13 -0.75 -16.19
N LYS A 60 9.22 -0.30 -16.83
CA LYS A 60 10.47 -1.07 -16.92
C LYS A 60 11.29 -1.06 -15.62
N CYS A 61 10.92 -0.24 -14.63
CA CYS A 61 11.87 0.17 -13.58
C CYS A 61 12.27 -0.87 -12.52
N ASP A 62 11.53 -1.95 -12.23
CA ASP A 62 11.80 -2.69 -10.98
C ASP A 62 12.08 -4.21 -11.07
N PHE A 63 12.32 -4.79 -12.25
CA PHE A 63 12.77 -6.19 -12.34
C PHE A 63 14.18 -6.30 -12.94
N SER A 64 15.17 -5.80 -12.20
CA SER A 64 16.56 -6.25 -12.33
C SER A 64 16.98 -6.87 -11.00
N PRO A 65 17.33 -8.18 -10.92
CA PRO A 65 17.75 -8.83 -9.69
C PRO A 65 19.17 -8.41 -9.22
N SER A 66 19.64 -7.25 -9.64
CA SER A 66 20.90 -6.69 -9.15
C SER A 66 20.90 -5.19 -9.32
N GLN A 67 20.73 -4.45 -8.21
CA GLN A 67 21.75 -3.54 -7.68
C GLN A 67 21.19 -2.67 -6.55
N THR A 68 21.80 -2.83 -5.39
CA THR A 68 21.85 -1.88 -4.28
C THR A 68 22.35 -0.53 -4.78
N SER A 69 21.58 0.55 -4.63
CA SER A 69 22.12 1.86 -4.24
C SER A 69 21.02 2.86 -3.88
N ALA A 70 21.32 3.66 -2.87
CA ALA A 70 20.46 4.68 -2.30
C ALA A 70 20.16 5.83 -3.26
N SER A 71 19.03 6.50 -2.99
CA SER A 71 18.65 7.83 -3.47
C SER A 71 18.10 7.92 -4.90
N ALA A 72 16.77 7.98 -5.03
CA ALA A 72 16.07 9.18 -5.52
C ALA A 72 14.57 8.91 -5.72
N LYS A 73 13.75 9.74 -5.07
CA LYS A 73 12.42 10.21 -5.50
C LYS A 73 11.43 9.14 -5.98
N THR A 74 10.64 8.64 -5.02
CA THR A 74 9.32 8.07 -5.25
C THR A 74 8.37 9.10 -5.88
N LYS A 75 8.45 9.26 -7.20
CA LYS A 75 7.41 9.87 -8.04
C LYS A 75 7.04 8.84 -9.11
N GLY A 76 6.14 7.93 -8.76
CA GLY A 76 5.69 6.87 -9.67
C GLY A 76 4.61 5.98 -9.04
N LEU A 77 4.59 5.89 -7.71
CA LEU A 77 3.55 5.16 -6.97
C LEU A 77 2.34 6.02 -6.56
N SER A 78 2.10 7.17 -7.21
CA SER A 78 0.98 8.07 -6.89
C SER A 78 -0.29 7.83 -7.71
N VAL A 79 -0.30 6.87 -8.62
CA VAL A 79 -1.44 6.64 -9.53
C VAL A 79 -2.36 5.51 -9.05
N TRP A 80 -1.85 4.59 -8.22
CA TRP A 80 -2.71 3.68 -7.49
C TRP A 80 -2.82 4.20 -6.06
N ASN A 81 -4.01 4.68 -5.68
CA ASN A 81 -4.37 5.08 -4.32
C ASN A 81 -4.41 3.85 -3.37
N PHE A 82 -3.37 3.01 -3.38
CA PHE A 82 -3.22 1.92 -2.44
C PHE A 82 -2.89 2.52 -1.09
N PRO A 83 -3.64 2.17 -0.03
CA PRO A 83 -3.39 2.69 1.30
C PRO A 83 -2.16 2.00 1.91
N LEU A 84 -0.96 2.34 1.42
CA LEU A 84 0.33 1.78 1.87
C LEU A 84 0.49 1.94 3.40
N TYR A 85 -0.01 3.06 3.94
CA TYR A 85 -0.05 3.30 5.37
C TYR A 85 -0.84 2.24 6.15
N LYS A 86 -1.93 1.70 5.58
CA LYS A 86 -2.69 0.60 6.21
C LYS A 86 -1.88 -0.67 6.26
N VAL A 87 -1.15 -1.01 5.20
CA VAL A 87 -0.26 -2.18 5.17
C VAL A 87 0.80 -2.06 6.26
N ARG A 88 1.45 -0.89 6.35
CA ARG A 88 2.48 -0.62 7.36
C ARG A 88 1.94 -0.72 8.79
N LEU A 89 0.76 -0.16 9.05
CA LEU A 89 0.09 -0.29 10.35
C LEU A 89 -0.27 -1.74 10.66
N GLN A 90 -0.79 -2.51 9.69
CA GLN A 90 -1.16 -3.91 9.89
C GLN A 90 0.05 -4.80 10.19
N LYS A 91 1.16 -4.63 9.46
CA LYS A 91 2.39 -5.40 9.69
C LYS A 91 3.01 -5.14 11.06
N ASN A 92 2.86 -3.93 11.59
CA ASN A 92 3.39 -3.52 12.89
C ASN A 92 2.33 -3.54 14.00
N TYR A 93 1.15 -4.10 13.74
CA TYR A 93 0.00 -4.01 14.63
C TYR A 93 0.27 -4.54 16.04
N LEU A 94 0.91 -5.72 16.14
CA LEU A 94 1.22 -6.32 17.44
C LEU A 94 2.20 -5.48 18.26
N LYS A 95 3.25 -4.94 17.62
CA LYS A 95 4.25 -4.10 18.28
C LYS A 95 3.64 -2.82 18.81
N VAL A 96 2.79 -2.19 18.00
CA VAL A 96 2.09 -0.97 18.44
C VAL A 96 1.19 -1.25 19.63
N ILE A 97 0.53 -2.41 19.68
CA ILE A 97 -0.32 -2.76 20.81
C ILE A 97 0.47 -3.04 22.08
N THR A 98 1.66 -3.65 21.98
CA THR A 98 2.46 -4.03 23.15
C THR A 98 3.31 -2.90 23.70
N ASP A 99 3.85 -2.05 22.82
CA ASP A 99 4.99 -1.21 23.18
C ASP A 99 4.58 0.24 23.48
N ILE A 100 3.38 0.67 23.06
CA ILE A 100 2.96 2.08 23.14
C ILE A 100 2.09 2.38 24.37
N GLN A 101 2.31 3.54 24.98
CA GLN A 101 1.38 4.19 25.90
C GLN A 101 0.46 5.15 25.12
N HIS A 102 -0.84 4.81 25.03
CA HIS A 102 -1.81 5.53 24.18
C HIS A 102 -2.08 6.96 24.64
N GLU A 103 -2.00 7.27 25.93
CA GLU A 103 -2.47 8.55 26.53
C GLU A 103 -1.90 9.79 25.80
N ASN A 104 -0.56 9.90 25.74
CA ASN A 104 0.11 11.05 25.10
C ASN A 104 -0.12 11.13 23.59
N ILE A 105 -0.35 9.98 22.94
CA ILE A 105 -0.54 9.89 21.50
C ILE A 105 -1.97 10.23 21.12
N VAL A 106 -2.94 9.76 21.89
CA VAL A 106 -4.37 10.07 21.69
C VAL A 106 -4.59 11.57 21.86
N ASP A 107 -4.03 12.19 22.90
CA ASP A 107 -4.13 13.64 23.11
C ASP A 107 -3.53 14.43 21.95
N HIS A 108 -2.38 13.98 21.43
CA HIS A 108 -1.77 14.59 20.25
C HIS A 108 -2.67 14.48 19.01
N LEU A 109 -3.24 13.30 18.78
CA LEU A 109 -4.10 13.04 17.62
C LEU A 109 -5.44 13.79 17.70
N ILE A 110 -5.98 14.01 18.90
CA ILE A 110 -7.15 14.88 19.11
C ILE A 110 -6.78 16.33 18.84
N SER A 111 -5.64 16.80 19.36
CA SER A 111 -5.16 18.18 19.12
C SER A 111 -4.88 18.47 17.64
N LYS A 112 -4.61 17.43 16.84
CA LYS A 112 -4.40 17.51 15.39
C LYS A 112 -5.66 17.23 14.57
N GLU A 113 -6.82 17.11 15.22
CA GLU A 113 -8.12 16.81 14.62
C GLU A 113 -8.16 15.50 13.81
N VAL A 114 -7.20 14.60 14.05
CA VAL A 114 -7.18 13.26 13.44
C VAL A 114 -8.22 12.37 14.12
N LEU A 115 -8.31 12.50 15.44
CA LEU A 115 -9.31 11.85 16.28
C LEU A 115 -10.25 12.92 16.84
N SER A 116 -11.53 12.59 16.95
CA SER A 116 -12.47 13.40 17.71
C SER A 116 -12.34 13.12 19.20
N VAL A 117 -12.88 14.02 20.04
CA VAL A 117 -12.96 13.79 21.50
C VAL A 117 -13.76 12.52 21.82
N ASP A 118 -14.76 12.18 21.01
CA ASP A 118 -15.55 10.97 21.19
C ASP A 118 -14.77 9.71 20.75
N ASP A 119 -13.92 9.80 19.73
CA ASP A 119 -12.97 8.73 19.39
C ASP A 119 -12.01 8.48 20.56
N GLY A 120 -11.51 9.56 21.20
CA GLY A 120 -10.68 9.48 22.39
C GLY A 120 -11.37 8.73 23.54
N LYS A 121 -12.61 9.11 23.87
CA LYS A 121 -13.41 8.41 24.91
C LYS A 121 -13.60 6.93 24.58
N LYS A 122 -13.79 6.59 23.31
CA LYS A 122 -13.95 5.20 22.86
C LYS A 122 -12.64 4.41 23.00
N ILE A 123 -11.50 5.03 22.74
CA ILE A 123 -10.20 4.43 23.00
C ILE A 123 -10.02 4.21 24.50
N GLU A 124 -10.30 5.22 25.32
CA GLU A 124 -10.21 5.16 26.79
C GLU A 124 -11.17 4.16 27.44
N SER A 125 -12.25 3.77 26.75
CA SER A 125 -13.19 2.75 27.24
C SER A 125 -12.60 1.34 27.31
N GLY A 126 -11.42 1.10 26.71
CA GLY A 126 -10.72 -0.18 26.80
C GLY A 126 -10.25 -0.46 28.23
N LYS A 127 -10.36 -1.72 28.67
CA LYS A 127 -10.05 -2.13 30.05
C LYS A 127 -8.56 -2.30 30.30
N THR A 128 -7.81 -2.67 29.26
CA THR A 128 -6.37 -2.89 29.33
C THR A 128 -5.64 -1.94 28.38
N PRO A 129 -4.37 -1.56 28.66
CA PRO A 129 -3.58 -0.75 27.74
C PRO A 129 -3.55 -1.32 26.32
N GLN A 130 -3.50 -2.65 26.18
CA GLN A 130 -3.52 -3.34 24.90
C GLN A 130 -4.86 -3.19 24.17
N GLU A 131 -5.98 -3.25 24.89
CA GLU A 131 -7.32 -3.04 24.33
C GLU A 131 -7.51 -1.59 23.86
N LYS A 132 -7.00 -0.63 24.63
CA LYS A 132 -6.98 0.78 24.25
C LYS A 132 -6.10 1.01 23.00
N ASN A 133 -4.90 0.44 22.95
CA ASN A 133 -4.02 0.52 21.78
C ASN A 133 -4.64 -0.14 20.54
N ARG A 134 -5.36 -1.24 20.73
CA ARG A 134 -6.14 -1.90 19.68
C ARG A 134 -7.23 -0.97 19.12
N ASN A 135 -8.00 -0.35 20.01
CA ASN A 135 -9.03 0.62 19.61
C ASN A 135 -8.41 1.80 18.84
N LEU A 136 -7.25 2.30 19.28
CA LEU A 136 -6.50 3.34 18.58
C LEU A 136 -6.10 2.89 17.17
N MET A 137 -5.55 1.68 17.03
CA MET A 137 -5.16 1.14 15.72
C MET A 137 -6.35 0.92 14.79
N ASP A 138 -7.46 0.39 15.30
CA ASP A 138 -8.70 0.22 14.53
C ASP A 138 -9.24 1.57 14.03
N MET A 139 -9.08 2.65 14.81
CA MET A 139 -9.42 4.00 14.35
C MET A 139 -8.45 4.49 13.28
N LEU A 140 -7.14 4.36 13.49
CA LEU A 140 -6.11 4.79 12.52
C LEU A 140 -6.23 4.09 11.16
N LEU A 141 -6.60 2.81 11.14
CA LEU A 141 -6.85 2.05 9.90
C LEU A 141 -8.05 2.58 9.09
N ARG A 142 -8.98 3.29 9.74
CA ARG A 142 -10.13 3.94 9.11
C ARG A 142 -9.82 5.36 8.66
N LYS A 143 -8.76 5.98 9.17
CA LYS A 143 -8.32 7.34 8.78
C LYS A 143 -7.54 7.30 7.47
N ASN A 144 -7.27 8.48 6.93
CA ASN A 144 -6.48 8.70 5.72
C ASN A 144 -4.97 8.71 6.03
N GLU A 145 -4.14 8.83 5.00
CA GLU A 145 -2.69 8.91 5.13
C GLU A 145 -2.23 10.06 6.03
N GLN A 146 -2.96 11.18 6.05
CA GLN A 146 -2.67 12.29 6.96
C GLN A 146 -2.76 11.86 8.43
N GLY A 147 -3.77 11.07 8.80
CA GLY A 147 -3.89 10.53 10.15
C GLY A 147 -2.72 9.61 10.53
N PHE A 148 -2.21 8.82 9.58
CA PHE A 148 -1.01 8.01 9.78
C PHE A 148 0.25 8.86 9.98
N ASN A 149 0.42 9.92 9.18
CA ASN A 149 1.58 10.80 9.29
C ASN A 149 1.60 11.54 10.64
N GLU A 150 0.45 12.01 11.11
CA GLU A 150 0.33 12.62 12.44
C GLU A 150 0.55 11.60 13.56
N PHE A 151 0.15 10.34 13.38
CA PHE A 151 0.48 9.26 14.31
C PHE A 151 1.99 9.01 14.39
N LEU A 152 2.70 8.94 13.27
CA LEU A 152 4.16 8.83 13.27
C LEU A 152 4.84 10.05 13.92
N LYS A 153 4.30 11.26 13.71
CA LYS A 153 4.80 12.47 14.41
C LYS A 153 4.57 12.38 15.92
N ALA A 154 3.42 11.87 16.35
CA ALA A 154 3.13 11.64 17.77
C ALA A 154 4.14 10.68 18.39
N LEU A 155 4.46 9.58 17.70
CA LEU A 155 5.49 8.63 18.13
C LEU A 155 6.87 9.26 18.18
N ARG A 156 7.28 10.03 17.17
CA ARG A 156 8.59 10.71 17.15
C ARG A 156 8.73 11.81 18.20
N LYS A 157 7.61 12.34 18.70
CA LYS A 157 7.61 13.35 19.76
C LYS A 157 8.11 12.78 21.08
N ASP A 158 7.89 11.49 21.30
CA ASP A 158 8.45 10.76 22.43
C ASP A 158 9.70 10.00 21.98
N SER A 159 10.86 10.33 22.54
CA SER A 159 12.12 9.68 22.17
C SER A 159 12.09 8.16 22.37
N ILE A 160 11.21 7.65 23.26
CA ILE A 160 11.05 6.22 23.53
C ILE A 160 10.45 5.50 22.31
N TYR A 161 9.64 6.18 21.50
CA TYR A 161 8.94 5.59 20.34
C TYR A 161 9.51 6.03 19.00
N ALA A 162 10.60 6.80 18.98
CA ALA A 162 11.25 7.25 17.75
C ALA A 162 11.70 6.06 16.87
N ASP A 163 12.32 5.05 17.48
CA ASP A 163 12.76 3.84 16.79
C ASP A 163 11.58 3.03 16.24
N LEU A 164 10.48 2.98 16.98
CA LEU A 164 9.24 2.32 16.56
C LEU A 164 8.61 3.05 15.37
N ALA A 165 8.59 4.39 15.39
CA ALA A 165 8.09 5.20 14.27
C ALA A 165 8.92 4.98 13.00
N GLU A 166 10.25 4.96 13.13
CA GLU A 166 11.15 4.71 12.02
C GLU A 166 10.99 3.28 11.47
N GLN A 167 10.81 2.29 12.33
CA GLN A 167 10.53 0.92 11.93
C GLN A 167 9.21 0.80 11.15
N ILE A 168 8.14 1.44 11.62
CA ILE A 168 6.83 1.42 10.95
C ILE A 168 6.94 2.09 9.57
N GLU A 169 7.66 3.21 9.46
CA GLU A 169 7.84 3.93 8.20
C GLU A 169 8.71 3.17 7.19
N LYS A 170 9.81 2.56 7.65
CA LYS A 170 10.72 1.74 6.83
C LYS A 170 10.19 0.35 6.52
N THR A 171 9.03 -0.03 7.06
CA THR A 171 8.44 -1.34 6.79
C THR A 171 8.17 -1.47 5.29
N GLU A 172 8.87 -2.41 4.66
CA GLU A 172 8.69 -2.75 3.25
C GLU A 172 7.28 -3.31 3.04
N VAL A 173 6.58 -2.73 2.06
CA VAL A 173 5.26 -3.15 1.62
C VAL A 173 5.44 -3.95 0.33
N THR A 174 5.16 -5.24 0.36
CA THR A 174 5.29 -6.10 -0.82
C THR A 174 3.98 -6.17 -1.59
N SER A 175 4.03 -6.51 -2.88
CA SER A 175 2.82 -6.69 -3.72
C SER A 175 1.88 -7.77 -3.17
N THR A 176 2.40 -8.76 -2.45
CA THR A 176 1.61 -9.78 -1.76
C THR A 176 0.84 -9.20 -0.57
N ASP A 177 1.44 -8.27 0.18
CA ASP A 177 0.77 -7.61 1.31
C ASP A 177 -0.40 -6.73 0.81
N MET A 178 -0.21 -6.06 -0.33
CA MET A 178 -1.25 -5.25 -0.97
C MET A 178 -2.43 -6.09 -1.47
N ALA A 179 -2.17 -7.27 -2.04
CA ALA A 179 -3.21 -8.21 -2.50
C ALA A 179 -4.04 -8.79 -1.35
N THR A 180 -3.44 -8.94 -0.16
CA THR A 180 -4.12 -9.49 1.02
C THR A 180 -5.10 -8.48 1.63
N LEU A 181 -4.81 -7.18 1.51
CA LEU A 181 -5.67 -6.09 2.00
C LEU A 181 -7.05 -6.06 1.31
N HIS A 182 -7.13 -6.51 0.05
CA HIS A 182 -8.39 -6.60 -0.71
C HIS A 182 -9.29 -7.77 -0.30
N LYS A 183 -8.77 -8.74 0.48
CA LYS A 183 -9.50 -9.93 0.92
C LYS A 183 -10.21 -9.78 2.27
N CYS A 184 -9.80 -8.82 3.09
CA CYS A 184 -10.33 -8.62 4.45
C CYS A 184 -11.50 -7.62 4.54
N SER A 185 -12.06 -7.16 3.40
CA SER A 185 -13.23 -6.26 3.37
C SER A 185 -14.53 -6.97 2.96
N LYS A 186 -14.72 -8.22 3.41
CA LYS A 186 -16.00 -8.94 3.31
C LYS A 186 -16.64 -9.09 4.69
#